data_AF-A0A1H3GHR5-F1
#
_entry.id   AF-A0A1H3GHR5-F1
#
_cell.length_a   1.000
_cell.length_b   1.000
_cell.length_c   1.000
_cell.angle_alpha   90.00
_cell.angle_beta   90.00
_cell.angle_gamma   90.00
#
_symmetry.space_group_name_H-M   'P 1'
#
loop_
_entity.id
_entity.type
_entity.pdbx_description
1 polymer ?
#
loop_
_entity_poly.entity_id
_entity_poly.type
_entity_poly.pdbx_seq_one_letter_code
_entity_poly.pdbx_strand_id
1 'polypeptide(L)'
;MPLVRYSTMVMAKILPQDETTAIYSEELIGRTALIILGEAKINSPAQAKVKDQFGQMHYVLVEPEQNEVFRQGQSVVLTQKTKIGFQAITL
;
A
#
# COMPACT_ATOMS: atom_id res chain seq x y z
N MET A 1 -10.34 49.41 17.20
CA MET A 1 -10.82 48.00 17.28
C MET A 1 -11.76 47.77 16.10
N PRO A 2 -11.61 46.76 15.20
CA PRO A 2 -10.61 45.70 15.09
C PRO A 2 -10.05 45.47 13.64
N LEU A 3 -8.73 45.29 13.52
CA LEU A 3 -8.08 44.68 12.35
C LEU A 3 -8.08 43.16 12.55
N VAL A 4 -8.99 42.42 11.90
CA VAL A 4 -8.90 40.96 11.80
C VAL A 4 -9.53 40.55 10.47
N ARG A 5 -8.90 39.57 9.79
CA ARG A 5 -9.19 38.99 8.47
C ARG A 5 -8.33 39.67 7.39
N TYR A 6 -7.32 39.04 6.79
CA TYR A 6 -7.28 37.68 6.30
C TYR A 6 -5.81 37.19 6.28
N SER A 7 -5.48 36.20 7.09
CA SER A 7 -4.18 35.50 7.02
C SER A 7 -4.42 33.99 7.05
N THR A 8 -5.10 33.44 6.05
CA THR A 8 -5.23 31.98 5.89
C THR A 8 -5.37 31.61 4.41
N MET A 9 -4.35 31.87 3.60
CA MET A 9 -4.29 31.33 2.24
C MET A 9 -2.92 30.76 1.87
N VAL A 10 -2.21 30.13 2.82
CA VAL A 10 -0.91 29.48 2.53
C VAL A 10 -0.74 28.09 3.18
N MET A 11 -1.77 27.49 3.78
CA MET A 11 -1.67 26.15 4.41
C MET A 11 -2.43 25.08 3.62
N ALA A 12 -2.17 24.98 2.32
CA ALA A 12 -2.70 23.90 1.49
C ALA A 12 -1.68 23.30 0.51
N LYS A 13 -0.38 23.56 0.73
CA LYS A 13 0.67 23.12 -0.22
C LYS A 13 1.87 22.42 0.41
N ILE A 14 1.78 22.06 1.67
CA ILE A 14 2.72 21.15 2.32
C ILE A 14 1.86 20.09 3.00
N LEU A 15 1.23 19.26 2.18
CA LEU A 15 0.82 17.93 2.60
C LEU A 15 2.06 17.05 2.35
N PRO A 16 2.89 16.73 3.36
CA PRO A 16 3.97 15.78 3.19
C PRO A 16 3.32 14.39 3.12
N GLN A 17 2.69 14.07 1.99
CA GLN A 17 1.92 12.83 1.86
C GLN A 17 2.80 11.65 1.43
N ASP A 18 3.98 11.93 0.88
CA ASP A 18 4.86 10.89 0.34
C ASP A 18 5.92 10.40 1.33
N GLU A 19 6.51 11.22 2.20
CA GLU A 19 7.66 10.75 3.00
C GLU A 19 7.28 9.70 4.04
N THR A 20 6.24 9.93 4.86
CA THR A 20 5.89 8.96 5.90
C THR A 20 5.15 7.75 5.33
N THR A 21 4.26 7.95 4.35
CA THR A 21 3.54 6.86 3.68
C THR A 21 4.49 5.98 2.85
N ALA A 22 5.51 6.55 2.21
CA ALA A 22 6.49 5.78 1.46
C ALA A 22 7.35 4.90 2.37
N ILE A 23 7.82 5.43 3.51
CA ILE A 23 8.58 4.67 4.49
C ILE A 23 7.76 3.49 5.03
N TYR A 24 6.51 3.73 5.46
CA TYR A 24 5.64 2.64 5.94
C TYR A 24 5.32 1.59 4.88
N SER A 25 5.34 1.96 3.59
CA SER A 25 5.14 1.00 2.52
C SER A 25 6.32 0.03 2.38
N GLU A 26 7.55 0.52 2.55
CA GLU A 26 8.75 -0.33 2.43
C GLU A 26 8.86 -1.33 3.59
N GLU A 27 8.38 -0.97 4.78
CA GLU A 27 8.31 -1.88 5.95
C GLU A 27 7.40 -3.11 5.73
N LEU A 28 6.53 -3.06 4.71
CA LEU A 28 5.66 -4.18 4.33
C LEU A 28 6.38 -5.20 3.45
N ILE A 29 7.53 -4.86 2.87
CA ILE A 29 8.34 -5.79 2.07
C ILE A 29 8.83 -6.93 2.98
N GLY A 30 8.75 -8.17 2.49
CA GLY A 30 9.04 -9.39 3.23
C GLY A 30 7.93 -9.85 4.16
N ARG A 31 6.82 -9.08 4.29
CA ARG A 31 5.65 -9.51 5.08
C ARG A 31 4.73 -10.38 4.25
N THR A 32 4.05 -11.30 4.95
CA THR A 32 2.98 -12.11 4.35
C THR A 32 1.69 -11.30 4.25
N ALA A 33 1.18 -11.15 3.04
CA ALA A 33 -0.14 -10.63 2.74
C ALA A 33 -1.11 -11.78 2.42
N LEU A 34 -2.40 -11.57 2.68
CA LEU A 34 -3.48 -12.48 2.32
C LEU A 34 -4.33 -11.81 1.24
N ILE A 35 -4.51 -12.45 0.08
CA ILE A 35 -5.45 -11.97 -0.93
C ILE A 35 -6.87 -12.08 -0.38
N ILE A 36 -7.60 -10.97 -0.34
CA ILE A 36 -8.95 -10.91 0.24
C ILE A 36 -10.04 -10.65 -0.79
N LEU A 37 -9.70 -10.12 -1.97
CA LEU A 37 -10.67 -9.82 -3.02
C LEU A 37 -10.03 -9.91 -4.40
N GLY A 38 -10.67 -10.68 -5.29
CA GLY A 38 -10.24 -10.85 -6.68
C GLY A 38 -9.16 -11.92 -6.87
N GLU A 39 -8.60 -11.94 -8.08
CA GLU A 39 -7.44 -12.76 -8.45
C GLU A 39 -6.30 -11.84 -8.89
N ALA A 40 -5.12 -11.98 -8.28
CA ALA A 40 -3.95 -11.21 -8.68
C ALA A 40 -3.29 -11.89 -9.89
N LYS A 41 -3.11 -11.15 -10.98
CA LYS A 41 -2.42 -11.58 -12.20
C LYS A 41 -1.51 -10.47 -12.70
N ILE A 42 -0.56 -10.80 -13.58
CA ILE A 42 0.23 -9.77 -14.27
C ILE A 42 -0.72 -8.77 -14.96
N ASN A 43 -0.47 -7.48 -14.76
CA ASN A 43 -1.26 -6.32 -15.13
C ASN A 43 -2.68 -6.24 -14.51
N SER A 44 -2.99 -7.10 -13.54
CA SER A 44 -4.29 -7.16 -12.87
C SER A 44 -4.09 -7.38 -11.36
N PRO A 45 -3.76 -6.31 -10.61
CA PRO A 45 -3.55 -6.42 -9.18
C PRO A 45 -4.85 -6.72 -8.44
N ALA A 46 -4.75 -7.48 -7.35
CA ALA A 46 -5.87 -7.79 -6.46
C ALA A 46 -5.64 -7.21 -5.05
N GLN A 47 -6.72 -7.11 -4.27
CA GLN A 47 -6.63 -6.54 -2.94
C GLN A 47 -6.16 -7.60 -1.94
N ALA A 48 -5.15 -7.25 -1.16
CA ALA A 48 -4.63 -8.07 -0.09
C ALA A 48 -4.61 -7.29 1.23
N LYS A 49 -4.65 -8.02 2.34
CA LYS A 49 -4.38 -7.46 3.67
C LYS A 49 -3.02 -7.95 4.17
N VAL A 50 -2.24 -7.05 4.73
CA VAL A 50 -0.93 -7.33 5.33
C VAL A 50 -0.88 -6.70 6.71
N LYS A 51 -0.23 -7.38 7.65
CA LYS A 51 -0.03 -6.87 9.00
C LYS A 51 1.38 -6.32 9.11
N ASP A 52 1.51 -5.07 9.52
CA ASP A 52 2.82 -4.45 9.74
C ASP A 52 3.49 -4.95 11.03
N GLN A 53 4.66 -4.38 11.35
CA GLN A 53 5.41 -4.71 12.56
C GLN A 53 4.73 -4.32 13.87
N PHE A 54 3.88 -3.29 13.85
CA PHE A 54 3.13 -2.80 15.01
C PHE A 54 1.77 -3.47 15.16
N GLY A 55 1.43 -4.35 14.22
CA GLY A 55 0.21 -5.12 14.19
C GLY A 55 -0.98 -4.43 13.54
N GLN A 56 -0.78 -3.32 12.83
CA GLN A 56 -1.83 -2.65 12.08
C GLN A 56 -2.08 -3.37 10.76
N MET A 57 -3.35 -3.42 10.35
CA MET A 57 -3.76 -4.03 9.09
C MET A 57 -3.73 -2.99 7.98
N HIS A 58 -2.95 -3.26 6.95
CA HIS A 58 -2.87 -2.45 5.73
C HIS A 58 -3.53 -3.19 4.58
N TYR A 59 -4.30 -2.46 3.78
CA TYR A 59 -4.93 -2.98 2.57
C TYR A 59 -4.14 -2.48 1.37
N VAL A 60 -3.53 -3.41 0.63
CA VAL A 60 -2.62 -3.10 -0.46
C VAL A 60 -3.05 -3.82 -1.73
N LEU A 61 -2.71 -3.24 -2.88
CA LEU A 61 -2.82 -3.93 -4.16
C LEU A 61 -1.60 -4.82 -4.35
N VAL A 62 -1.84 -6.06 -4.75
CA VAL A 62 -0.80 -7.07 -4.96
C VAL A 62 -0.90 -7.64 -6.36
N GLU A 63 0.26 -7.76 -7.01
CA GLU A 63 0.44 -8.34 -8.33
C GLU A 63 1.50 -9.45 -8.25
N PRO A 64 1.35 -10.58 -8.96
CA PRO A 64 2.41 -11.57 -9.05
C PRO A 64 3.60 -11.04 -9.85
N GLU A 65 4.82 -11.37 -9.39
CA GLU A 65 6.06 -11.05 -10.10
C GLU A 65 6.25 -11.93 -11.35
N GLN A 66 5.73 -13.16 -11.29
CA GLN A 66 5.82 -14.16 -12.35
C GLN A 66 4.43 -14.43 -12.94
N ASN A 67 4.36 -15.30 -13.95
CA ASN A 67 3.11 -15.68 -14.60
C ASN A 67 2.28 -16.65 -13.75
N GLU A 68 2.03 -16.25 -12.50
CA GLU A 68 1.21 -16.93 -11.51
C GLU A 68 -0.13 -16.20 -11.35
N VAL A 69 -1.08 -16.87 -10.70
CA VAL A 69 -2.37 -16.31 -10.34
C VAL A 69 -2.59 -16.51 -8.85
N PHE A 70 -2.70 -15.42 -8.09
CA PHE A 70 -3.04 -15.51 -6.68
C PHE A 70 -4.54 -15.43 -6.49
N ARG A 71 -5.13 -16.40 -5.80
CA ARG A 71 -6.57 -16.43 -5.54
C ARG A 71 -6.90 -15.89 -4.15
N GLN A 72 -8.15 -15.47 -3.98
CA GLN A 72 -8.68 -15.12 -2.66
C GLN A 72 -8.42 -16.24 -1.64
N GLY A 73 -7.95 -15.85 -0.45
CA GLY A 73 -7.55 -16.77 0.62
C GLY A 73 -6.11 -17.27 0.53
N GLN A 74 -5.38 -16.93 -0.55
CA GLN A 74 -3.97 -17.30 -0.69
C GLN A 74 -3.07 -16.32 0.07
N SER A 75 -2.06 -16.87 0.75
CA SER A 75 -0.99 -16.10 1.38
C SER A 75 0.19 -15.96 0.42
N VAL A 76 0.71 -14.73 0.34
CA VAL A 76 1.80 -14.34 -0.56
C VAL A 76 2.78 -13.45 0.19
N VAL A 77 4.03 -13.39 -0.23
CA VAL A 77 5.06 -12.54 0.38
C VAL A 77 5.30 -11.33 -0.50
N LEU A 78 5.18 -10.13 0.06
CA LEU A 78 5.46 -8.89 -0.66
C LEU A 78 6.97 -8.77 -0.92
N THR A 79 7.38 -8.60 -2.17
CA THR A 79 8.80 -8.56 -2.57
C THR A 79 9.27 -7.15 -2.93
N GLN A 80 8.44 -6.39 -3.63
CA GLN A 80 8.80 -5.06 -4.13
C GLN A 80 7.60 -4.13 -4.15
N LYS A 81 7.81 -2.85 -3.85
CA LYS A 81 6.81 -1.80 -4.02
C LYS A 81 6.75 -1.33 -5.48
N THR A 82 5.55 -1.23 -6.05
CA THR A 82 5.31 -0.69 -7.39
C THR A 82 4.62 0.68 -7.31
N LYS A 83 4.33 1.29 -8.46
CA LYS A 83 3.61 2.58 -8.52
C LYS A 83 2.20 2.52 -7.95
N ILE A 84 1.56 1.35 -7.99
CA ILE A 84 0.15 1.17 -7.62
C ILE A 84 -0.05 0.27 -6.40
N GLY A 85 0.97 -0.49 -5.98
CA GLY A 85 0.87 -1.47 -4.92
C GLY A 85 2.18 -2.19 -4.69
N PHE A 86 2.13 -3.52 -4.66
CA PHE A 86 3.28 -4.39 -4.42
C PHE A 86 3.30 -5.57 -5.37
N GLN A 87 4.50 -6.03 -5.70
CA GLN A 87 4.72 -7.37 -6.24
C GLN A 87 4.82 -8.37 -5.10
N ALA A 88 4.42 -9.60 -5.39
CA ALA A 88 4.53 -10.70 -4.45
C ALA A 88 4.84 -12.03 -5.13
N ILE A 89 5.29 -12.97 -4.31
CA ILE A 89 5.49 -14.37 -4.67
C ILE A 89 4.65 -15.30 -3.77
N THR A 90 4.34 -16.48 -4.27
CA THR A 90 3.78 -17.57 -3.47
C THR A 90 4.78 -18.00 -2.37
N LEU A 91 4.24 -18.38 -1.20
CA LEU A 91 5.01 -18.99 -0.10
C LEU A 91 5.58 -20.36 -0.46
#